data_AF-A0A0C4F942-F1
#
_entry.id   AF-A0A0C4F942-F1
#
_cell.length_a   1.000
_cell.length_b   1.000
_cell.length_c   1.000
_cell.angle_alpha   90.00
_cell.angle_beta   90.00
_cell.angle_gamma   90.00
#
_symmetry.space_group_name_H-M   'P 1'
#
loop_
_entity.id
_entity.type
_entity.pdbx_description
1 polymer ?
#
loop_
_entity_poly.entity_id
_entity_poly.type
_entity_poly.pdbx_seq_one_letter_code
_entity_poly.pdbx_strand_id
1 'polypeptide(L)'
;LQTSADGFDYDQNSDGSIEIQPRENKKPKENVYDKVVDYFHDPAWKQGDPPNTTLNYKCKWCGQNTRSHTSSLGNLKSHRDGSAQSEKKSCGCPKRDEAKQAGAKLPPTVSERNLQQSQGGGDSKQTTINGFLQVKTFFYNQVLNQLVMMWQIRQALPWSRIEDTIL
;
A
#
# COMPACT_ATOMS: atom_id res chain seq x y z
N LEU A 1 34.07 -46.54 8.19
CA LEU A 1 33.43 -45.22 8.32
C LEU A 1 32.36 -45.13 7.23
N GLN A 2 31.12 -45.46 7.58
CA GLN A 2 29.97 -45.32 6.68
C GLN A 2 29.69 -43.84 6.48
N THR A 3 29.82 -43.33 5.26
CA THR A 3 29.28 -42.02 4.88
C THR A 3 27.83 -42.24 4.45
N SER A 4 26.89 -42.00 5.37
CA SER A 4 25.47 -41.85 5.02
C SER A 4 25.32 -40.58 4.20
N ALA A 5 25.25 -40.74 2.88
CA ALA A 5 24.81 -39.68 1.99
C ALA A 5 23.30 -39.50 2.21
N ASP A 6 22.94 -38.61 3.14
CA ASP A 6 21.56 -38.12 3.21
C ASP A 6 21.26 -37.40 1.89
N GLY A 7 20.49 -38.08 1.04
CA GLY A 7 20.01 -37.53 -0.21
C GLY A 7 19.06 -36.38 0.10
N PHE A 8 19.52 -35.15 -0.08
CA PHE A 8 18.65 -33.99 -0.05
C PHE A 8 17.68 -34.07 -1.23
N ASP A 9 16.40 -34.12 -0.92
CA ASP A 9 15.32 -34.02 -1.90
C ASP A 9 15.19 -32.58 -2.37
N TYR A 10 15.52 -32.34 -3.64
CA TYR A 10 15.48 -31.02 -4.28
C TYR A 10 14.20 -30.79 -5.09
N ASP A 11 13.24 -31.73 -5.07
CA ASP A 11 11.97 -31.57 -5.78
C ASP A 11 11.12 -30.49 -5.10
N GLN A 12 10.97 -29.33 -5.76
CA GLN A 12 10.00 -28.30 -5.39
C GLN A 12 8.63 -28.57 -6.02
N ASN A 13 8.23 -29.84 -6.09
CA ASN A 13 7.04 -30.28 -6.82
C ASN A 13 5.83 -30.40 -5.89
N SER A 14 5.82 -29.67 -4.77
CA SER A 14 4.62 -29.56 -3.96
C SER A 14 3.61 -28.72 -4.73
N ASP A 15 2.83 -29.40 -5.56
CA ASP A 15 1.58 -28.91 -6.19
C ASP A 15 0.46 -28.78 -5.14
N GLY A 16 0.85 -28.43 -3.91
CA GLY A 16 -0.04 -28.17 -2.80
C GLY A 16 -0.78 -26.88 -3.10
N SER A 17 -1.95 -27.01 -3.74
CA SER A 17 -2.89 -25.91 -3.92
C SER A 17 -3.11 -25.22 -2.57
N ILE A 18 -2.59 -24.00 -2.45
CA ILE A 18 -2.73 -23.19 -1.26
C ILE A 18 -4.11 -22.56 -1.34
N GLU A 19 -5.10 -23.17 -0.69
CA GLU A 19 -6.44 -22.60 -0.62
C GLU A 19 -6.39 -21.30 0.21
N ILE A 20 -6.53 -20.15 -0.46
CA ILE A 20 -6.55 -18.85 0.20
C ILE A 20 -7.85 -18.76 1.00
N GLN A 21 -7.75 -19.01 2.30
CA GLN A 21 -8.85 -18.89 3.25
C GLN A 21 -9.50 -17.49 3.13
N PRO A 22 -10.84 -17.40 3.04
CA PRO A 22 -11.54 -16.12 3.06
C PRO A 22 -11.17 -15.35 4.31
N ARG A 23 -10.75 -14.09 4.14
CA ARG A 23 -10.45 -13.22 5.26
C ARG A 23 -11.73 -12.98 6.05
N GLU A 24 -11.72 -13.32 7.34
CA GLU A 24 -12.85 -13.05 8.22
C GLU A 24 -13.26 -11.57 8.16
N ASN A 25 -14.56 -11.34 8.04
CA ASN A 25 -15.13 -10.00 8.10
C ASN A 25 -14.82 -9.40 9.47
N LYS A 26 -13.94 -8.38 9.49
CA LYS A 26 -13.64 -7.64 10.72
C LYS A 26 -14.95 -7.08 11.27
N LYS A 27 -15.22 -7.36 12.54
CA LYS A 27 -16.37 -6.79 13.27
C LYS A 27 -16.44 -5.27 13.03
N PRO A 28 -17.64 -4.71 12.79
CA PRO A 28 -17.79 -3.28 12.62
C PRO A 28 -17.30 -2.59 13.89
N LYS A 29 -16.22 -1.82 13.75
CA LYS A 29 -15.75 -0.96 14.83
C LYS A 29 -16.79 0.15 15.00
N GLU A 30 -17.17 0.45 16.24
CA GLU A 30 -17.93 1.67 16.52
C GLU A 30 -17.18 2.86 15.93
N ASN A 31 -17.87 3.65 15.11
CA ASN A 31 -17.29 4.85 14.54
C ASN A 31 -17.23 5.90 15.64
N VAL A 32 -16.05 6.04 16.23
CA VAL A 32 -15.73 7.07 17.25
C VAL A 32 -15.92 8.50 16.71
N TYR A 33 -15.90 8.65 15.37
CA TYR A 33 -15.92 9.94 14.67
C TYR A 33 -17.18 10.13 13.83
N ASP A 34 -17.54 11.39 13.63
CA ASP A 34 -18.68 11.79 12.81
C ASP A 34 -18.47 11.41 11.34
N LYS A 35 -19.58 11.19 10.61
CA LYS A 35 -19.52 10.87 9.18
C LYS A 35 -18.97 12.09 8.44
N VAL A 36 -18.21 11.83 7.38
CA VAL A 36 -17.57 12.89 6.59
C VAL A 36 -18.60 13.84 5.99
N VAL A 37 -19.75 13.31 5.58
CA VAL A 37 -20.83 14.09 4.94
C VAL A 37 -21.41 15.12 5.90
N ASP A 38 -21.48 14.81 7.20
CA ASP A 38 -22.04 15.71 8.23
C ASP A 38 -21.22 17.00 8.39
N TYR A 39 -19.96 17.01 7.93
CA TYR A 39 -19.08 18.18 7.91
C TYR A 39 -19.43 19.18 6.79
N PHE A 40 -20.30 18.80 5.84
CA PHE A 40 -20.70 19.59 4.69
C PHE A 40 -22.22 19.82 4.68
N HIS A 41 -22.65 20.86 3.96
CA HIS A 41 -24.06 21.03 3.60
C HIS A 41 -24.50 19.96 2.60
N ASP A 42 -25.82 19.85 2.43
CA ASP A 42 -26.41 18.92 1.45
C ASP A 42 -25.84 19.16 0.05
N PRO A 43 -25.58 18.07 -0.70
CA PRO A 43 -24.94 18.20 -1.98
C PRO A 43 -25.86 18.82 -3.01
N ALA A 44 -25.29 19.70 -3.83
CA ALA A 44 -25.98 20.38 -4.91
C ALA A 44 -25.59 19.82 -6.28
N TRP A 45 -26.56 19.81 -7.18
CA TRP A 45 -26.33 19.66 -8.61
C TRP A 45 -25.79 20.99 -9.18
N LYS A 46 -24.86 20.92 -10.14
CA LYS A 46 -24.39 22.11 -10.88
C LYS A 46 -24.46 21.85 -12.38
N GLN A 47 -24.55 22.93 -13.15
CA GLN A 47 -24.51 22.88 -14.61
C GLN A 47 -23.22 22.19 -15.09
N GLY A 48 -23.38 21.15 -15.92
CA GLY A 48 -22.28 20.32 -16.42
C GLY A 48 -22.08 18.99 -15.67
N ASP A 49 -22.78 18.75 -14.56
CA ASP A 49 -22.85 17.41 -13.96
C ASP A 49 -23.92 16.55 -14.65
N PRO A 50 -23.79 15.21 -14.64
CA PRO A 50 -24.80 14.31 -15.18
C PRO A 50 -26.17 14.55 -14.54
N PRO A 51 -27.27 14.35 -15.28
CA PRO A 51 -28.61 14.51 -14.72
C PRO A 51 -28.80 13.61 -13.49
N ASN A 52 -29.55 14.11 -12.50
CA ASN A 52 -29.83 13.41 -11.24
C ASN A 52 -28.58 13.09 -10.36
N THR A 53 -27.50 13.88 -10.47
CA THR A 53 -26.30 13.67 -9.63
C THR A 53 -25.97 14.87 -8.73
N THR A 54 -25.91 14.67 -7.42
CA THR A 54 -25.52 15.71 -6.45
C THR A 54 -24.11 15.44 -5.91
N LEU A 55 -23.09 15.97 -6.60
CA LEU A 55 -21.67 15.73 -6.25
C LEU A 55 -20.97 16.94 -5.63
N ASN A 56 -21.61 18.12 -5.56
CA ASN A 56 -20.94 19.33 -5.08
C ASN A 56 -21.35 19.62 -3.65
N TYR A 57 -20.38 19.54 -2.74
CA TYR A 57 -20.59 19.75 -1.32
C TYR A 57 -19.98 21.09 -0.91
N LYS A 58 -20.72 21.88 -0.14
CA LYS A 58 -20.19 23.12 0.45
C LYS A 58 -19.78 22.85 1.89
N CYS A 59 -18.55 23.18 2.25
CA CYS A 59 -18.05 23.02 3.62
C CYS A 59 -18.81 23.97 4.57
N LYS A 60 -19.32 23.45 5.69
CA LYS A 60 -20.06 24.24 6.71
C LYS A 60 -19.20 25.32 7.37
N TRP A 61 -17.89 25.11 7.42
CA TRP A 61 -16.96 25.92 8.20
C TRP A 61 -16.23 26.95 7.34
N CYS A 62 -15.54 26.50 6.27
CA CYS A 62 -14.77 27.39 5.40
C CYS A 62 -15.52 27.86 4.15
N GLY A 63 -16.72 27.35 3.90
CA GLY A 63 -17.54 27.73 2.75
C GLY A 63 -17.02 27.26 1.39
N GLN A 64 -15.88 26.55 1.33
CA GLN A 64 -15.30 26.05 0.09
C GLN A 64 -16.16 24.93 -0.52
N ASN A 65 -16.33 24.98 -1.83
CA ASN A 65 -17.02 23.94 -2.59
C ASN A 65 -16.05 22.81 -2.93
N THR A 66 -16.40 21.59 -2.53
CA THR A 66 -15.64 20.37 -2.80
C THR A 66 -16.49 19.41 -3.61
N ARG A 67 -15.99 18.97 -4.77
CA ARG A 67 -16.66 17.98 -5.61
C ARG A 67 -16.30 16.57 -5.13
N SER A 68 -17.28 15.71 -4.86
CA SER A 68 -17.08 14.28 -4.63
C SER A 68 -16.96 13.51 -5.95
N HIS A 69 -16.60 12.23 -5.85
CA HIS A 69 -16.75 11.28 -6.94
C HIS A 69 -18.01 10.44 -6.72
N THR A 70 -18.60 9.89 -7.78
CA THR A 70 -19.83 9.07 -7.70
C THR A 70 -19.66 7.85 -6.79
N SER A 71 -18.48 7.23 -6.82
CA SER A 71 -18.16 6.04 -6.02
C SER A 71 -17.36 6.32 -4.74
N SER A 72 -16.95 7.58 -4.48
CA SER A 72 -16.02 7.87 -3.38
C SER A 72 -16.14 9.29 -2.83
N LEU A 73 -16.05 9.38 -1.50
CA LEU A 73 -15.97 10.62 -0.74
C LEU A 73 -14.51 11.06 -0.47
N GLY A 74 -13.55 10.54 -1.24
CA GLY A 74 -12.11 10.79 -1.03
C GLY A 74 -11.74 12.28 -1.01
N ASN A 75 -12.37 13.09 -1.85
CA ASN A 75 -12.14 14.54 -1.88
C ASN A 75 -12.67 15.24 -0.62
N LEU A 76 -13.85 14.84 -0.12
CA LEU A 76 -14.42 15.39 1.11
C LEU A 76 -13.56 15.02 2.33
N LYS A 77 -13.09 13.76 2.37
CA LYS A 77 -12.12 13.31 3.38
C LYS A 77 -10.84 14.12 3.33
N SER A 78 -10.27 14.30 2.14
CA SER A 78 -9.04 15.06 1.95
C SER A 78 -9.21 16.53 2.35
N HIS A 79 -10.38 17.13 2.10
CA HIS A 79 -10.69 18.47 2.56
C HIS A 79 -10.80 18.54 4.09
N ARG A 80 -11.49 17.58 4.73
CA ARG A 80 -11.71 17.58 6.18
C ARG A 80 -10.43 17.26 6.97
N ASP A 81 -9.75 16.17 6.60
CA ASP A 81 -8.68 15.56 7.38
C ASP A 81 -7.27 15.88 6.82
N GLY A 82 -7.20 16.43 5.61
CA GLY A 82 -5.95 16.64 4.88
C GLY A 82 -5.60 15.45 3.97
N SER A 83 -4.60 15.64 3.12
CA SER A 83 -4.11 14.61 2.20
C SER A 83 -2.70 14.16 2.57
N ALA A 84 -2.39 12.88 2.32
CA ALA A 84 -1.04 12.33 2.44
C ALA A 84 -0.19 12.51 1.17
N GLN A 85 -0.78 13.04 0.09
CA GLN A 85 -0.04 13.32 -1.14
C GLN A 85 0.83 14.57 -0.96
N SER A 86 2.09 14.51 -1.38
CA SER A 86 3.10 15.56 -1.18
C SER A 86 2.69 16.93 -1.71
N GLU A 87 2.00 16.98 -2.85
CA GLU A 87 1.55 18.23 -3.49
C GLU A 87 0.29 18.84 -2.84
N LYS A 88 -0.37 18.11 -1.94
CA LYS A 88 -1.65 18.52 -1.33
C LYS A 88 -1.47 18.95 0.12
N LYS A 89 -2.40 19.78 0.60
CA LYS A 89 -2.40 20.25 1.99
C LYS A 89 -2.66 19.10 2.96
N SER A 90 -1.73 18.87 3.86
CA SER A 90 -1.80 17.83 4.91
C SER A 90 -2.63 18.25 6.14
N CYS A 91 -2.88 19.56 6.30
CA CYS A 91 -3.56 20.14 7.47
C CYS A 91 -5.10 20.13 7.42
N GLY A 92 -5.71 19.66 6.32
CA GLY A 92 -7.17 19.61 6.20
C GLY A 92 -7.83 20.99 6.12
N CYS A 93 -9.06 21.10 6.61
CA CYS A 93 -9.86 22.33 6.50
C CYS A 93 -9.28 23.41 7.44
N PRO A 94 -9.10 24.66 6.98
CA PRO A 94 -8.50 25.72 7.80
C PRO A 94 -9.34 26.08 9.04
N LYS A 95 -10.67 25.87 8.98
CA LYS A 95 -11.60 26.11 10.10
C LYS A 95 -11.96 24.83 10.87
N ARG A 96 -11.04 23.87 10.91
CA ARG A 96 -11.24 22.61 11.62
C ARG A 96 -11.37 22.79 13.13
N ASP A 97 -10.66 23.76 13.71
CA ASP A 97 -10.74 23.99 15.15
C ASP A 97 -12.06 24.64 15.57
N GLU A 98 -12.64 25.51 14.73
CA GLU A 98 -14.02 25.99 14.91
C GLU A 98 -15.02 24.82 14.92
N ALA A 99 -14.83 23.84 14.03
CA ALA A 99 -15.67 22.65 13.98
C ALA A 99 -15.58 21.80 15.27
N LYS A 100 -14.36 21.62 15.81
CA LYS A 100 -14.16 20.94 17.10
C LYS A 100 -14.82 21.70 18.26
N GLN A 101 -14.69 23.04 18.29
CA GLN A 101 -15.31 23.88 19.31
C GLN A 101 -16.84 23.81 19.28
N ALA A 102 -17.42 23.67 18.10
CA ALA A 102 -18.85 23.42 17.92
C ALA A 102 -19.28 21.97 18.26
N GLY A 103 -18.37 21.11 18.72
CA GLY A 103 -18.64 19.76 19.20
C GLY A 103 -18.43 18.65 18.17
N ALA A 104 -17.87 18.92 16.99
CA ALA A 104 -17.63 17.88 15.97
C ALA A 104 -16.53 16.90 16.42
N LYS A 105 -16.82 15.61 16.34
CA LYS A 105 -15.89 14.52 16.64
C LYS A 105 -15.08 14.16 15.40
N LEU A 106 -13.95 14.83 15.22
CA LEU A 106 -13.11 14.69 14.03
C LEU A 106 -11.91 13.75 14.26
N PRO A 107 -11.55 12.89 13.28
CA PRO A 107 -10.33 12.11 13.36
C PRO A 107 -9.11 13.00 13.22
N PRO A 108 -7.92 12.58 13.73
CA PRO A 108 -6.71 13.36 13.59
C PRO A 108 -6.38 13.64 12.11
N THR A 109 -5.86 14.84 11.84
CA THR A 109 -5.44 15.22 10.49
C THR A 109 -4.29 14.34 10.02
N VAL A 110 -4.03 14.36 8.72
CA VAL A 110 -2.86 13.67 8.16
C VAL A 110 -1.56 14.24 8.74
N SER A 111 -1.46 15.55 8.89
CA SER A 111 -0.28 16.17 9.53
C SER A 111 -0.09 15.72 10.98
N GLU A 112 -1.17 15.69 11.78
CA GLU A 112 -1.15 15.22 13.16
C GLU A 112 -0.75 13.73 13.23
N ARG A 113 -1.31 12.89 12.35
CA ARG A 113 -0.98 11.45 12.27
C ARG A 113 0.48 11.23 11.90
N ASN A 114 1.00 11.97 10.92
CA ASN A 114 2.39 11.86 10.49
C ASN A 114 3.36 12.25 11.61
N LEU A 115 3.03 13.30 12.37
CA LEU A 115 3.81 13.71 13.53
C LEU A 115 3.77 12.66 14.65
N GLN A 116 2.60 12.07 14.92
CA GLN A 116 2.48 10.99 15.91
C GLN A 116 3.30 9.76 15.50
N GLN A 117 3.33 9.42 14.21
CA GLN A 117 4.14 8.32 13.68
C GLN A 117 5.63 8.60 13.77
N SER A 118 6.09 9.82 13.48
CA SER A 118 7.51 10.17 13.62
C SER A 118 7.98 10.20 15.07
N GLN A 119 7.06 10.45 16.01
CA GLN A 119 7.31 10.41 17.46
C GLN A 119 7.22 9.00 18.07
N GLY A 120 7.12 7.94 17.24
CA GLY A 120 7.11 6.54 17.71
C GLY A 120 5.73 5.99 18.05
N GLY A 121 4.65 6.72 17.74
CA GLY A 121 3.25 6.27 17.91
C GLY A 121 2.73 5.38 16.77
N GLY A 122 3.62 4.79 15.96
CA GLY A 122 3.23 3.82 14.93
C GLY A 122 2.69 2.53 15.56
N ASP A 123 1.69 1.92 14.92
CA ASP A 123 1.16 0.61 15.31
C ASP A 123 2.35 -0.36 15.44
N SER A 124 2.65 -0.86 16.65
CA SER A 124 3.81 -1.72 16.92
C SER A 124 3.81 -3.03 16.10
N LYS A 125 2.70 -3.30 15.41
CA LYS A 125 2.45 -4.43 14.53
C LYS A 125 2.80 -4.18 13.06
N GLN A 126 3.10 -2.94 12.67
CA GLN A 126 3.55 -2.66 11.31
C GLN A 126 5.03 -2.99 11.23
N THR A 127 5.32 -4.25 10.91
CA THR A 127 6.66 -4.70 10.52
C THR A 127 7.14 -3.76 9.43
N THR A 128 8.08 -2.87 9.76
CA THR A 128 8.77 -2.04 8.78
C THR A 128 9.33 -2.96 7.70
N ILE A 129 9.49 -2.51 6.46
CA ILE A 129 10.05 -3.33 5.36
C ILE A 129 11.32 -4.10 5.81
N ASN A 130 12.11 -3.51 6.72
CA ASN A 130 13.24 -4.14 7.41
C ASN A 130 12.96 -5.51 8.05
N GLY A 131 11.77 -5.77 8.61
CA GLY A 131 11.43 -7.07 9.18
C GLY A 131 11.06 -8.11 8.12
N PHE A 132 10.66 -7.69 6.91
CA PHE A 132 10.54 -8.58 5.74
C PHE A 132 11.89 -8.81 5.06
N LEU A 133 12.82 -7.84 5.16
CA LEU A 133 14.19 -7.96 4.63
C LEU A 133 15.09 -8.86 5.48
N GLN A 134 14.61 -9.44 6.57
CA GLN A 134 15.29 -10.57 7.24
C GLN A 134 15.22 -11.86 6.42
N VAL A 135 15.22 -11.77 5.08
CA VAL A 135 15.56 -12.90 4.23
C VAL A 135 17.04 -13.17 4.41
N LYS A 136 17.37 -13.91 5.46
CA LYS A 136 18.68 -14.52 5.64
C LYS A 136 18.79 -15.72 4.70
N THR A 137 18.72 -15.49 3.39
CA THR A 137 19.24 -16.47 2.44
C THR A 137 20.74 -16.25 2.41
N PHE A 138 21.49 -17.20 2.97
CA PHE A 138 22.92 -17.25 2.76
C PHE A 138 23.15 -17.38 1.26
N PHE A 139 23.57 -16.29 0.61
CA PHE A 139 23.96 -16.34 -0.78
C PHE A 139 25.30 -17.06 -0.88
N TYR A 140 25.26 -18.35 -1.23
CA TYR A 140 26.46 -19.16 -1.35
C TYR A 140 27.14 -18.87 -2.69
N ASN A 141 28.14 -17.97 -2.66
CA ASN A 141 28.94 -17.61 -3.84
C ASN A 141 29.55 -18.82 -4.57
N GLN A 142 29.83 -19.90 -3.83
CA GLN A 142 30.33 -21.15 -4.40
C GLN A 142 29.30 -21.80 -5.34
N VAL A 143 28.01 -21.82 -4.97
CA VAL A 143 26.93 -22.38 -5.80
C VAL A 143 26.72 -21.53 -7.04
N LEU A 144 26.75 -20.19 -6.91
CA LEU A 144 26.71 -19.28 -8.06
C LEU A 144 27.88 -19.57 -9.02
N ASN A 145 29.10 -19.62 -8.50
CA ASN A 145 30.29 -19.85 -9.33
C ASN A 145 30.22 -21.21 -10.04
N GLN A 146 29.73 -22.26 -9.38
CA GLN A 146 29.51 -23.57 -10.01
C GLN A 146 28.49 -23.51 -11.15
N LEU A 147 27.35 -22.83 -10.94
CA LEU A 147 26.33 -22.64 -11.96
C LEU A 147 26.86 -21.82 -13.15
N VAL A 148 27.60 -20.75 -12.90
CA VAL A 148 28.23 -19.92 -13.93
C VAL A 148 29.26 -20.72 -14.73
N MET A 149 30.13 -21.49 -14.08
CA MET A 149 31.10 -22.35 -14.76
C MET A 149 30.42 -23.42 -15.62
N MET A 150 29.40 -24.11 -15.08
CA MET A 150 28.62 -25.08 -15.85
C MET A 150 27.91 -24.45 -17.06
N TRP A 151 27.41 -23.22 -16.91
CA TRP A 151 26.81 -22.47 -18.01
C TRP A 151 27.85 -22.08 -19.06
N GLN A 152 29.00 -21.55 -18.66
CA GLN A 152 30.10 -21.20 -19.56
C GLN A 152 30.58 -22.40 -20.36
N ILE A 153 30.77 -23.56 -19.72
CA ILE A 153 31.16 -24.80 -20.41
C ILE A 153 30.10 -25.18 -21.45
N ARG A 154 28.81 -25.19 -21.08
CA ARG A 154 27.73 -25.54 -22.02
C ARG A 154 27.60 -24.57 -23.19
N GLN A 155 27.88 -23.28 -22.98
CA GLN A 155 27.86 -22.28 -24.06
C GLN A 155 29.16 -22.26 -24.88
N ALA A 156 30.28 -22.77 -24.35
CA ALA A 156 31.55 -22.91 -25.07
C ALA A 156 31.60 -24.17 -25.95
N LEU A 157 30.87 -25.24 -25.59
CA LEU A 157 30.86 -26.50 -26.36
C LEU A 157 30.39 -26.35 -27.83
N PRO A 158 29.35 -25.54 -28.17
CA PRO A 158 28.95 -25.33 -29.56
C PRO A 158 30.06 -24.74 -30.44
N TRP A 159 30.93 -23.90 -29.88
CA TRP A 159 32.04 -23.28 -30.62
C TRP A 159 33.18 -24.26 -30.94
N SER A 160 33.28 -25.37 -30.20
CA SER A 160 34.26 -26.42 -30.48
C SER A 160 33.88 -27.38 -31.62
N ARG A 161 32.66 -27.25 -32.17
CA ARG A 161 32.15 -28.09 -33.28
C ARG A 161 32.01 -27.36 -34.61
N ILE A 162 32.34 -26.08 -34.65
CA ILE A 162 32.48 -25.34 -35.90
C ILE A 162 33.87 -25.67 -36.43
N GLU A 163 33.95 -26.55 -37.42
CA GLU A 163 35.17 -26.70 -38.21
C GLU A 163 35.38 -25.39 -38.99
N ASP A 164 36.53 -24.74 -38.78
CA ASP A 164 36.94 -23.58 -39.57
C ASP A 164 37.15 -24.04 -41.02
N THR A 165 36.08 -23.94 -41.82
CA THR A 165 36.09 -24.21 -43.26
C THR A 165 36.70 -23.07 -44.08
N ILE A 166 37.39 -22.14 -43.41
CA ILE A 166 38.04 -20.98 -44.02
C ILE A 166 39.50 -20.97 -43.59
N LEU A 167 40.30 -21.86 -44.19
CA LEU A 167 41.72 -21.67 -44.55
C LEU A 167 42.16 -22.76 -45.53
#